data_AF-A0A0H3KE42-F1
#
_entry.id   AF-A0A0H3KE42-F1
#
_cell.length_a   1.000
_cell.length_b   1.000
_cell.length_c   1.000
_cell.angle_alpha   90.00
_cell.angle_beta   90.00
_cell.angle_gamma   90.00
#
_symmetry.space_group_name_H-M   'P 1'
#
loop_
_entity.id
_entity.type
_entity.pdbx_description
1 polymer ?
#
loop_
_entity_poly.entity_id
_entity_poly.type
_entity_poly.pdbx_seq_one_letter_code
_entity_poly.pdbx_strand_id
1 'polypeptide(L)'
;MAALTDYTGLITSEHRDKPRFAATVAAVVQPLVDQMNVLQSMPGKFDLDNAVGVQLDDVGLWVGVSRKIRTPLTGIYFSFDIDGLGFDQGTWKGPFDPDTGLTVLDDDTYRLVIRAKIGANRWDGTLESSAAILNSIFGNPSSDLVPVHANGEVFGTGDGVTKNFPLTYGGAQVRRVDNATLYRNDWQGNQLLYPTARTNLLKYSQDLTQNVWSKSNASIAAGATTGPDGVSGAAKLVENTATSSHLTRYTYAYVAGTTYTATLYLKAAERAYATFLFFDGSGNIASFQLNLLTGQVVAGGTSLSGATCTLTSLQNGWWAASITATAPIATSGTYFDLRMANVWPITSVSGMSYAGDGVSGMYIFGGQLETGSIATSYIPTTTAPVTVTDYALSSSGVAQLAVAPATGAKLSWTGDGAVYQQGTRVFIEDHQDMSMTIGIAGKVPSAVFLALLAGGYIPLKPEGVRVNYTIVTSVDTAPLFGFDVNNQYIAGFDAGAWGTPV
;
A
#
# COMPACT_ATOMS: atom_id res chain seq x y z
N MET A 1 8.65 13.60 15.82
CA MET A 1 10.05 13.54 16.26
C MET A 1 10.57 14.96 16.33
N ALA A 2 11.19 15.32 17.45
CA ALA A 2 11.92 16.57 17.60
C ALA A 2 13.20 16.54 16.77
N ALA A 3 13.55 17.66 16.13
CA ALA A 3 14.77 17.80 15.35
C ALA A 3 15.74 18.76 16.04
N LEU A 4 17.05 18.52 15.89
CA LEU A 4 18.08 19.41 16.41
C LEU A 4 17.97 20.84 15.82
N THR A 5 17.46 20.94 14.60
CA THR A 5 17.20 22.20 13.89
C THR A 5 16.16 23.07 14.59
N ASP A 6 15.22 22.46 15.32
CA ASP A 6 14.18 23.18 16.05
C ASP A 6 14.78 24.07 17.15
N TYR A 7 15.93 23.66 17.69
CA TYR A 7 16.63 24.37 18.76
C TYR A 7 17.82 25.19 18.25
N THR A 8 18.61 24.65 17.33
CA THR A 8 19.73 25.39 16.72
C THR A 8 19.25 26.54 15.81
N GLY A 9 18.02 26.45 15.28
CA GLY A 9 17.36 27.56 14.57
C GLY A 9 17.03 28.77 15.45
N LEU A 10 16.96 28.58 16.79
CA LEU A 10 16.71 29.64 17.76
C LEU A 10 17.97 30.44 18.13
N ILE A 11 19.13 30.09 17.58
CA ILE A 11 20.36 30.87 17.75
C ILE A 11 20.15 32.27 17.16
N THR A 12 20.40 33.29 17.98
CA THR A 12 20.27 34.70 17.61
C THR A 12 21.22 35.06 16.46
N SER A 13 20.88 36.09 15.69
CA SER A 13 21.67 36.52 14.52
C SER A 13 23.14 36.81 14.85
N GLU A 14 23.45 37.25 16.07
CA GLU A 14 24.80 37.57 16.56
C GLU A 14 25.75 36.35 16.67
N HIS A 15 25.19 35.14 16.83
CA HIS A 15 25.99 33.93 17.04
C HIS A 15 25.75 32.85 15.97
N ARG A 16 24.90 33.12 14.99
CA ARG A 16 24.49 32.17 13.96
C ARG A 16 25.62 31.83 12.97
N ASP A 17 26.53 32.77 12.74
CA ASP A 17 27.70 32.65 11.87
C ASP A 17 28.94 32.04 12.57
N LYS A 18 28.86 31.75 13.88
CA LYS A 18 29.98 31.25 14.68
C LYS A 18 29.93 29.70 14.77
N PRO A 19 30.75 28.97 13.98
CA PRO A 19 30.61 27.51 13.85
C PRO A 19 30.89 26.74 15.15
N ARG A 20 31.85 27.20 15.98
CA ARG A 20 32.15 26.57 17.27
C ARG A 20 31.02 26.75 18.28
N PHE A 21 30.34 27.89 18.26
CA PHE A 21 29.21 28.16 19.16
C PHE A 21 28.02 27.27 18.79
N ALA A 22 27.64 27.24 17.51
CA ALA A 22 26.58 26.37 17.02
C ALA A 22 26.87 24.88 17.30
N ALA A 23 28.12 24.43 17.11
CA ALA A 23 28.52 23.06 17.44
C ALA A 23 28.43 22.75 18.94
N THR A 24 28.75 23.72 19.81
CA THR A 24 28.64 23.54 21.27
C THR A 24 27.17 23.45 21.70
N VAL A 25 26.31 24.33 21.19
CA VAL A 25 24.86 24.27 21.43
C VAL A 25 24.28 22.95 20.93
N ALA A 26 24.66 22.53 19.72
CA ALA A 26 24.25 21.25 19.16
C ALA A 26 24.65 20.07 20.06
N ALA A 27 25.89 20.03 20.55
CA ALA A 27 26.38 18.97 21.42
C ALA A 27 25.63 18.89 22.77
N VAL A 28 25.20 20.05 23.32
CA VAL A 28 24.44 20.11 24.57
C VAL A 28 22.98 19.71 24.37
N VAL A 29 22.39 20.09 23.23
CA VAL A 29 20.96 19.88 22.95
C VAL A 29 20.68 18.50 22.36
N GLN A 30 21.62 17.90 21.62
CA GLN A 30 21.43 16.58 20.99
C GLN A 30 20.94 15.50 21.98
N PRO A 31 21.54 15.32 23.18
CA PRO A 31 21.06 14.33 24.14
C PRO A 31 19.61 14.58 24.61
N LEU A 32 19.17 15.84 24.68
CA LEU A 32 17.80 16.19 25.08
C LEU A 32 16.81 15.87 23.96
N VAL A 33 17.17 16.17 22.71
CA VAL A 33 16.37 15.81 21.52
C VAL A 33 16.24 14.30 21.40
N ASP A 34 17.34 13.57 21.63
CA ASP A 34 17.33 12.11 21.62
C ASP A 34 16.42 11.55 22.73
N GLN A 35 16.48 12.10 23.95
CA GLN A 35 15.57 11.74 25.04
C GLN A 35 14.10 12.00 24.69
N MET A 36 13.78 13.14 24.09
CA MET A 36 12.42 13.46 23.64
C MET A 36 11.92 12.46 22.60
N ASN A 37 12.77 12.11 21.64
CA ASN A 37 12.43 11.12 20.61
C ASN A 37 12.26 9.71 21.21
N VAL A 38 13.08 9.32 22.19
CA VAL A 38 12.91 8.07 22.92
C VAL A 38 11.56 8.04 23.64
N LEU A 39 11.23 9.09 24.41
CA LEU A 39 9.96 9.22 25.12
C LEU A 39 8.75 9.20 24.17
N GLN A 40 8.83 9.91 23.05
CA GLN A 40 7.79 9.90 22.02
C GLN A 40 7.61 8.52 21.36
N SER A 41 8.68 7.72 21.26
CA SER A 41 8.61 6.37 20.72
C SER A 41 8.04 5.34 21.70
N MET A 42 8.04 5.63 23.01
CA MET A 42 7.66 4.64 24.03
C MET A 42 6.25 4.05 23.84
N PRO A 43 5.18 4.83 23.59
CA PRO A 43 3.85 4.27 23.41
C PRO A 43 3.78 3.21 22.29
N GLY A 44 4.46 3.45 21.17
CA GLY A 44 4.49 2.51 20.04
C GLY A 44 5.24 1.20 20.36
N LYS A 45 6.13 1.18 21.36
CA LYS A 45 6.80 -0.04 21.82
C LYS A 45 5.92 -0.96 22.66
N PHE A 46 4.83 -0.45 23.22
CA PHE A 46 3.83 -1.22 23.98
C PHE A 46 2.56 -1.47 23.17
N ASP A 47 2.54 -1.08 21.88
CA ASP A 47 1.49 -1.49 20.96
C ASP A 47 1.57 -3.02 20.76
N LEU A 48 0.45 -3.71 20.93
CA LEU A 48 0.36 -5.17 20.87
C LEU A 48 0.93 -5.74 19.57
N ASP A 49 0.80 -5.01 18.46
CA ASP A 49 1.25 -5.45 17.14
C ASP A 49 2.76 -5.31 16.94
N ASN A 50 3.42 -4.45 17.73
CA ASN A 50 4.83 -4.10 17.58
C ASN A 50 5.69 -4.47 18.80
N ALA A 51 5.07 -4.74 19.96
CA ALA A 51 5.74 -5.10 21.19
C ALA A 51 6.44 -6.47 21.06
N VAL A 52 7.64 -6.56 21.63
CA VAL A 52 8.50 -7.75 21.61
C VAL A 52 9.10 -7.98 23.00
N GLY A 53 9.40 -9.24 23.33
CA GLY A 53 10.06 -9.59 24.59
C GLY A 53 9.40 -8.98 25.83
N VAL A 54 10.17 -8.22 26.60
CA VAL A 54 9.75 -7.65 27.90
C VAL A 54 8.59 -6.66 27.74
N GLN A 55 8.56 -5.85 26.68
CA GLN A 55 7.42 -4.94 26.46
C GLN A 55 6.12 -5.72 26.23
N LEU A 56 6.19 -6.85 25.52
CA LEU A 56 5.03 -7.72 25.30
C LEU A 56 4.63 -8.43 26.60
N ASP A 57 5.59 -8.79 27.46
CA ASP A 57 5.35 -9.35 28.79
C ASP A 57 4.62 -8.37 29.70
N ASP A 58 5.02 -7.10 29.67
CA ASP A 58 4.32 -6.04 30.36
C ASP A 58 2.88 -5.92 29.83
N VAL A 59 2.67 -5.84 28.51
CA VAL A 59 1.31 -5.79 27.93
C VAL A 59 0.47 -6.99 28.38
N GLY A 60 1.03 -8.19 28.36
CA GLY A 60 0.32 -9.39 28.78
C GLY A 60 0.00 -9.41 30.28
N LEU A 61 0.88 -8.89 31.14
CA LEU A 61 0.60 -8.70 32.57
C LEU A 61 -0.61 -7.80 32.79
N TRP A 62 -0.72 -6.68 32.04
CA TRP A 62 -1.85 -5.75 32.13
C TRP A 62 -3.17 -6.37 31.68
N VAL A 63 -3.11 -7.25 30.67
CA VAL A 63 -4.28 -7.98 30.15
C VAL A 63 -4.66 -9.17 31.04
N GLY A 64 -3.74 -9.66 31.86
CA GLY A 64 -3.94 -10.75 32.81
C GLY A 64 -3.56 -12.13 32.27
N VAL A 65 -2.53 -12.22 31.41
CA VAL A 65 -2.00 -13.48 30.85
C VAL A 65 -0.49 -13.54 31.02
N SER A 66 0.02 -14.69 31.47
CA SER A 66 1.45 -14.98 31.53
C SER A 66 1.95 -15.71 30.28
N ARG A 67 3.15 -15.35 29.80
CA ARG A 67 3.89 -16.10 28.76
C ARG A 67 4.30 -17.50 29.20
N LYS A 68 4.49 -17.67 30.51
CA LYS A 68 4.82 -18.96 31.11
C LYS A 68 3.52 -19.71 31.36
N ILE A 69 3.36 -20.84 30.68
CA ILE A 69 2.17 -21.69 30.78
C ILE A 69 2.56 -23.05 31.35
N ARG A 70 1.60 -23.72 31.97
CA ARG A 70 1.74 -25.12 32.36
C ARG A 70 1.09 -25.98 31.29
N THR A 71 1.90 -26.78 30.61
CA THR A 71 1.44 -27.75 29.60
C THR A 71 1.49 -29.16 30.19
N PRO A 72 0.53 -30.05 29.86
CA PRO A 72 0.60 -31.45 30.26
C PRO A 72 1.94 -32.08 29.84
N LEU A 73 2.55 -32.87 30.73
CA LEU A 73 3.75 -33.62 30.39
C LEU A 73 3.35 -34.87 29.60
N THR A 74 3.47 -34.80 28.28
CA THR A 74 3.30 -35.96 27.40
C THR A 74 4.65 -36.61 27.11
N GLY A 75 4.69 -37.93 27.07
CA GLY A 75 5.89 -38.65 26.67
C GLY A 75 7.04 -38.66 27.69
N ILE A 76 6.77 -38.50 28.98
CA ILE A 76 7.80 -38.54 30.05
C ILE A 76 7.70 -39.79 30.92
N TYR A 77 6.48 -40.20 31.25
CA TYR A 77 6.23 -41.36 32.09
C TYR A 77 5.95 -42.59 31.24
N PHE A 78 6.12 -43.76 31.86
CA PHE A 78 5.82 -45.06 31.27
C PHE A 78 4.46 -45.05 30.55
N SER A 79 4.47 -45.48 29.29
CA SER A 79 3.27 -45.56 28.47
C SER A 79 3.36 -46.79 27.56
N PHE A 80 2.24 -47.48 27.41
CA PHE A 80 2.13 -48.54 26.42
C PHE A 80 2.09 -47.91 25.02
N ASP A 81 2.75 -48.58 24.06
CA ASP A 81 2.70 -48.23 22.64
C ASP A 81 3.30 -46.87 22.26
N ILE A 82 4.15 -46.28 23.13
CA ILE A 82 4.97 -45.11 22.80
C ILE A 82 6.45 -45.52 22.79
N ASP A 83 7.09 -45.34 21.63
CA ASP A 83 8.52 -45.62 21.44
C ASP A 83 9.37 -44.82 22.44
N GLY A 84 10.30 -45.50 23.13
CA GLY A 84 11.15 -44.89 24.17
C GLY A 84 10.56 -44.82 25.59
N LEU A 85 9.29 -45.20 25.80
CA LEU A 85 8.62 -45.11 27.12
C LEU A 85 7.97 -46.42 27.58
N GLY A 86 8.26 -47.51 26.88
CA GLY A 86 7.75 -48.85 27.19
C GLY A 86 8.50 -49.54 28.33
N PHE A 87 8.34 -50.86 28.43
CA PHE A 87 9.04 -51.68 29.42
C PHE A 87 10.55 -51.47 29.33
N ASP A 88 11.19 -51.39 30.51
CA ASP A 88 12.62 -51.17 30.68
C ASP A 88 13.18 -49.85 30.10
N GLN A 89 12.30 -48.93 29.66
CA GLN A 89 12.67 -47.63 29.11
C GLN A 89 11.95 -46.45 29.80
N GLY A 90 10.67 -46.60 30.10
CA GLY A 90 9.85 -45.54 30.74
C GLY A 90 9.99 -45.48 32.25
N THR A 91 9.91 -44.26 32.81
CA THR A 91 9.86 -44.05 34.27
C THR A 91 8.43 -44.11 34.77
N TRP A 92 8.15 -44.92 35.79
CA TRP A 92 6.82 -45.01 36.40
C TRP A 92 6.48 -43.70 37.12
N LYS A 93 5.29 -43.17 36.84
CA LYS A 93 4.78 -41.97 37.47
C LYS A 93 4.41 -42.24 38.94
N GLY A 94 5.09 -41.55 39.85
CA GLY A 94 4.81 -41.58 41.28
C GLY A 94 3.66 -40.67 41.70
N PRO A 95 3.15 -40.80 42.94
CA PRO A 95 2.03 -40.00 43.46
C PRO A 95 2.30 -38.49 43.58
N PHE A 96 3.58 -38.06 43.58
CA PHE A 96 4.00 -36.67 43.72
C PHE A 96 4.71 -36.12 42.49
N ASP A 97 4.76 -36.91 41.42
CA ASP A 97 5.39 -36.50 40.18
C ASP A 97 4.47 -35.54 39.42
N PRO A 98 5.03 -34.47 38.82
CA PRO A 98 4.21 -33.42 38.23
C PRO A 98 3.45 -33.92 37.01
N ASP A 99 2.18 -33.52 36.90
CA ASP A 99 1.33 -33.76 35.73
C ASP A 99 1.60 -32.76 34.58
N THR A 100 2.26 -31.64 34.90
CA THR A 100 2.45 -30.51 33.99
C THR A 100 3.87 -29.95 34.08
N GLY A 101 4.40 -29.51 32.94
CA GLY A 101 5.68 -28.83 32.79
C GLY A 101 5.49 -27.35 32.54
N LEU A 102 6.46 -26.53 32.93
CA LEU A 102 6.46 -25.10 32.62
C LEU A 102 7.10 -24.88 31.24
N THR A 103 6.36 -24.29 30.32
CA THR A 103 6.86 -23.88 29.00
C THR A 103 6.71 -22.36 28.81
N VAL A 104 7.60 -21.78 28.00
CA VAL A 104 7.59 -20.34 27.69
C VAL A 104 7.20 -20.18 26.24
N LEU A 105 6.16 -19.40 25.99
CA LEU A 105 5.71 -19.08 24.64
C LEU A 105 6.67 -18.11 23.93
N ASP A 106 6.84 -18.28 22.63
CA ASP A 106 7.46 -17.27 21.76
C ASP A 106 6.57 -16.02 21.64
N ASP A 107 7.12 -14.91 21.14
CA ASP A 107 6.39 -13.63 21.04
C ASP A 107 5.12 -13.72 20.19
N ASP A 108 5.14 -14.51 19.12
CA ASP A 108 4.01 -14.61 18.19
C ASP A 108 2.86 -15.41 18.80
N THR A 109 3.18 -16.57 19.39
CA THR A 109 2.20 -17.37 20.12
C THR A 109 1.67 -16.61 21.34
N TYR A 110 2.53 -15.91 22.08
CA TYR A 110 2.09 -15.16 23.26
C TYR A 110 1.18 -13.97 22.89
N ARG A 111 1.49 -13.25 21.81
CA ARG A 111 0.63 -12.18 21.29
C ARG A 111 -0.76 -12.69 20.94
N LEU A 112 -0.87 -13.91 20.41
CA LEU A 112 -2.14 -14.54 20.12
C LEU A 112 -2.97 -14.77 21.40
N VAL A 113 -2.34 -15.27 22.47
CA VAL A 113 -3.03 -15.48 23.76
C VAL A 113 -3.46 -14.13 24.37
N ILE A 114 -2.64 -13.08 24.26
CA ILE A 114 -3.00 -11.74 24.71
C ILE A 114 -4.22 -11.22 23.93
N ARG A 115 -4.22 -11.34 22.60
CA ARG A 115 -5.38 -10.97 21.76
C ARG A 115 -6.64 -11.72 22.16
N ALA A 116 -6.50 -13.03 22.40
CA ALA A 116 -7.60 -13.86 22.85
C ALA A 116 -8.19 -13.37 24.18
N LYS A 117 -7.34 -13.03 25.15
CA LYS A 117 -7.78 -12.51 26.44
C LYS A 117 -8.43 -11.13 26.33
N ILE A 118 -7.89 -10.24 25.48
CA ILE A 118 -8.52 -8.94 25.20
C ILE A 118 -9.92 -9.14 24.61
N GLY A 119 -10.06 -10.05 23.65
CA GLY A 119 -11.35 -10.42 23.06
C GLY A 119 -12.33 -10.94 24.12
N ALA A 120 -11.90 -11.89 24.94
CA ALA A 120 -12.69 -12.43 26.04
C ALA A 120 -13.13 -11.35 27.04
N ASN A 121 -12.25 -10.43 27.41
CA ASN A 121 -12.55 -9.34 28.34
C ASN A 121 -13.55 -8.32 27.77
N ARG A 122 -13.68 -8.22 26.44
CA ARG A 122 -14.64 -7.33 25.74
C ARG A 122 -15.91 -8.05 25.31
N TRP A 123 -16.02 -9.34 25.60
CA TRP A 123 -17.11 -10.15 25.10
C TRP A 123 -18.42 -9.80 25.83
N ASP A 124 -19.49 -9.58 25.05
CA ASP A 124 -20.84 -9.28 25.55
C ASP A 124 -21.68 -10.53 25.85
N GLY A 125 -21.13 -11.74 25.65
CA GLY A 125 -21.79 -13.02 25.90
C GLY A 125 -22.64 -13.54 24.74
N THR A 126 -22.74 -12.82 23.62
CA THR A 126 -23.49 -13.28 22.43
C THR A 126 -22.67 -14.25 21.57
N LEU A 127 -23.35 -15.15 20.85
CA LEU A 127 -22.69 -16.11 19.96
C LEU A 127 -22.00 -15.40 18.78
N GLU A 128 -22.63 -14.37 18.23
CA GLU A 128 -22.13 -13.61 17.09
C GLU A 128 -20.80 -12.91 17.39
N SER A 129 -20.69 -12.26 18.55
CA SER A 129 -19.45 -11.60 18.97
C SER A 129 -18.35 -12.61 19.32
N SER A 130 -18.72 -13.78 19.87
CA SER A 130 -17.78 -14.87 20.16
C SER A 130 -17.17 -15.46 18.88
N ALA A 131 -17.96 -15.59 17.81
CA ALA A 131 -17.49 -16.08 16.52
C ALA A 131 -16.47 -15.12 15.90
N ALA A 132 -16.68 -13.81 16.03
CA ALA A 132 -15.71 -12.80 15.58
C ALA A 132 -14.38 -12.88 16.34
N ILE A 133 -14.44 -13.06 17.67
CA ILE A 133 -13.25 -13.23 18.51
C ILE A 133 -12.52 -14.53 18.12
N LEU A 134 -13.25 -15.63 18.01
CA LEU A 134 -12.71 -16.94 17.60
C LEU A 134 -12.05 -16.87 16.22
N ASN A 135 -12.70 -16.29 15.22
CA ASN A 135 -12.11 -16.14 13.89
C ASN A 135 -10.82 -15.30 13.91
N SER A 136 -10.72 -14.30 14.79
CA SER A 136 -9.50 -13.50 14.94
C SER A 136 -8.32 -14.28 15.54
N ILE A 137 -8.60 -15.32 16.33
CA ILE A 137 -7.60 -16.14 17.03
C ILE A 137 -7.25 -17.39 16.18
N PHE A 138 -8.26 -18.07 15.67
CA PHE A 138 -8.14 -19.37 15.01
C PHE A 138 -8.04 -19.27 13.48
N GLY A 139 -8.41 -18.15 12.87
CA GLY A 139 -8.22 -17.95 11.42
C GLY A 139 -6.76 -18.04 10.97
N ASN A 140 -5.82 -18.19 11.91
CA ASN A 140 -4.39 -18.26 11.71
C ASN A 140 -3.72 -19.20 12.75
N PRO A 141 -3.83 -20.53 12.57
CA PRO A 141 -3.52 -21.54 13.59
C PRO A 141 -2.09 -22.11 13.51
N SER A 142 -1.31 -21.75 12.49
CA SER A 142 0.06 -22.24 12.28
C SER A 142 1.04 -21.09 12.06
N SER A 143 2.26 -21.22 12.57
CA SER A 143 3.42 -20.43 12.14
C SER A 143 3.82 -20.73 10.68
N ASP A 144 3.17 -21.71 10.06
CA ASP A 144 3.46 -22.18 8.73
C ASP A 144 2.89 -21.22 7.69
N LEU A 145 3.80 -20.65 6.93
CA LEU A 145 3.52 -19.75 5.83
C LEU A 145 3.13 -20.55 4.59
N VAL A 146 1.94 -20.29 4.05
CA VAL A 146 1.49 -20.85 2.78
C VAL A 146 1.76 -19.86 1.66
N PRO A 147 2.43 -20.28 0.57
CA PRO A 147 2.65 -19.42 -0.60
C PRO A 147 1.33 -18.94 -1.21
N VAL A 148 1.28 -17.69 -1.61
CA VAL A 148 0.17 -17.07 -2.32
C VAL A 148 0.66 -16.33 -3.55
N HIS A 149 -0.19 -16.27 -4.56
CA HIS A 149 0.04 -15.52 -5.79
C HIS A 149 -1.08 -14.50 -5.99
N ALA A 150 -0.77 -13.22 -5.77
CA ALA A 150 -1.70 -12.12 -6.00
C ALA A 150 -1.69 -11.69 -7.46
N ASN A 151 -2.88 -11.50 -8.04
CA ASN A 151 -3.04 -10.98 -9.39
C ASN A 151 -3.98 -9.77 -9.39
N GLY A 152 -3.49 -8.64 -8.88
CA GLY A 152 -4.25 -7.40 -8.72
C GLY A 152 -5.10 -7.37 -7.45
N GLU A 153 -4.65 -8.04 -6.39
CA GLU A 153 -5.38 -8.11 -5.12
C GLU A 153 -5.44 -6.75 -4.44
N VAL A 154 -6.64 -6.37 -3.97
CA VAL A 154 -6.84 -5.10 -3.28
C VAL A 154 -6.40 -5.24 -1.83
N PHE A 155 -5.56 -4.32 -1.38
CA PHE A 155 -5.04 -4.32 -0.01
C PHE A 155 -5.33 -3.04 0.78
N GLY A 156 -5.90 -2.03 0.13
CA GLY A 156 -6.25 -0.80 0.82
C GLY A 156 -7.07 0.17 -0.01
N THR A 157 -7.69 1.11 0.67
CA THR A 157 -8.31 2.29 0.07
C THR A 157 -7.73 3.53 0.74
N GLY A 158 -7.36 4.52 -0.06
CA GLY A 158 -6.85 5.79 0.41
C GLY A 158 -7.90 6.56 1.20
N ASP A 159 -7.44 7.23 2.25
CA ASP A 159 -8.20 8.14 3.10
C ASP A 159 -7.65 9.58 3.04
N GLY A 160 -6.56 9.82 2.29
CA GLY A 160 -5.86 11.09 2.22
C GLY A 160 -4.80 11.32 3.31
N VAL A 161 -4.63 10.38 4.25
CA VAL A 161 -3.77 10.55 5.43
C VAL A 161 -2.82 9.38 5.65
N THR A 162 -3.33 8.16 5.58
CA THR A 162 -2.59 6.92 5.83
C THR A 162 -1.55 6.67 4.75
N LYS A 163 -0.34 6.28 5.17
CA LYS A 163 0.79 5.98 4.29
C LYS A 163 1.29 4.55 4.40
N ASN A 164 0.96 3.85 5.48
CA ASN A 164 1.40 2.49 5.73
C ASN A 164 0.22 1.55 5.53
N PHE A 165 0.35 0.63 4.58
CA PHE A 165 -0.70 -0.31 4.22
C PHE A 165 -0.11 -1.72 4.22
N PRO A 166 -0.56 -2.62 5.11
CA PRO A 166 -0.23 -4.03 5.01
C PRO A 166 -0.80 -4.61 3.71
N LEU A 167 0.02 -5.36 2.97
CA LEU A 167 -0.45 -6.16 1.85
C LEU A 167 -1.37 -7.26 2.38
N THR A 168 -2.46 -7.52 1.67
CA THR A 168 -3.40 -8.58 2.00
C THR A 168 -3.70 -9.49 0.82
N TYR A 169 -4.02 -10.74 1.10
CA TYR A 169 -4.49 -11.74 0.13
C TYR A 169 -5.69 -12.48 0.73
N GLY A 170 -6.84 -12.45 0.07
CA GLY A 170 -8.07 -13.04 0.59
C GLY A 170 -8.50 -12.51 1.97
N GLY A 171 -8.16 -11.25 2.30
CA GLY A 171 -8.39 -10.64 3.61
C GLY A 171 -7.33 -10.97 4.68
N ALA A 172 -6.40 -11.88 4.41
CA ALA A 172 -5.27 -12.19 5.28
C ALA A 172 -4.11 -11.22 5.05
N GLN A 173 -3.44 -10.76 6.11
CA GLN A 173 -2.18 -10.02 5.95
C GLN A 173 -1.07 -10.93 5.41
N VAL A 174 -0.36 -10.46 4.39
CA VAL A 174 0.86 -11.09 3.87
C VAL A 174 2.00 -10.87 4.88
N ARG A 175 2.69 -11.95 5.25
CA ARG A 175 3.71 -11.95 6.31
C ARG A 175 5.13 -12.02 5.78
N ARG A 176 5.29 -12.56 4.57
CA ARG A 176 6.53 -12.54 3.82
C ARG A 176 6.21 -12.14 2.40
N VAL A 177 6.98 -11.22 1.84
CA VAL A 177 6.88 -10.86 0.42
C VAL A 177 8.10 -11.38 -0.31
N ASP A 178 7.88 -12.19 -1.33
CA ASP A 178 8.93 -12.72 -2.18
C ASP A 178 9.13 -11.78 -3.39
N ASN A 179 8.04 -11.29 -3.98
CA ASN A 179 8.03 -10.18 -4.92
C ASN A 179 6.68 -9.44 -4.87
N ALA A 180 6.66 -8.13 -5.10
CA ALA A 180 5.41 -7.38 -5.19
C ALA A 180 5.55 -6.14 -6.06
N THR A 181 4.56 -5.96 -6.93
CA THR A 181 4.36 -4.78 -7.76
C THR A 181 3.06 -4.12 -7.33
N LEU A 182 3.11 -2.83 -6.97
CA LEU A 182 1.97 -2.10 -6.43
C LEU A 182 1.34 -1.18 -7.47
N TYR A 183 0.03 -1.06 -7.40
CA TYR A 183 -0.77 -0.20 -8.27
C TYR A 183 -1.68 0.70 -7.42
N ARG A 184 -1.92 1.90 -7.92
CA ARG A 184 -2.87 2.86 -7.38
C ARG A 184 -3.89 3.19 -8.45
N ASN A 185 -5.16 2.93 -8.17
CA ASN A 185 -6.28 3.33 -9.01
C ASN A 185 -6.91 4.61 -8.45
N ASP A 186 -6.75 5.72 -9.18
CA ASP A 186 -7.29 7.02 -8.84
C ASP A 186 -7.77 7.76 -10.11
N TRP A 187 -7.84 9.10 -10.06
CA TRP A 187 -8.21 9.94 -11.19
C TRP A 187 -7.29 9.78 -12.41
N GLN A 188 -6.05 9.31 -12.20
CA GLN A 188 -5.06 9.04 -13.24
C GLN A 188 -5.26 7.65 -13.88
N GLY A 189 -6.27 6.90 -13.46
CA GLY A 189 -6.48 5.50 -13.85
C GLY A 189 -5.66 4.55 -12.97
N ASN A 190 -5.43 3.32 -13.45
CA ASN A 190 -4.63 2.34 -12.73
C ASN A 190 -3.14 2.57 -12.99
N GLN A 191 -2.46 3.22 -12.06
CA GLN A 191 -1.05 3.60 -12.18
C GLN A 191 -0.15 2.63 -11.45
N LEU A 192 0.94 2.22 -12.11
CA LEU A 192 2.04 1.49 -11.48
C LEU A 192 2.79 2.42 -10.52
N LEU A 193 3.08 1.94 -9.32
CA LEU A 193 3.95 2.60 -8.35
C LEU A 193 5.36 2.03 -8.44
N TYR A 194 6.37 2.86 -8.17
CA TYR A 194 7.77 2.48 -8.30
C TYR A 194 8.49 2.46 -6.94
N PRO A 195 9.23 1.38 -6.63
CA PRO A 195 10.15 1.34 -5.50
C PRO A 195 11.50 2.01 -5.81
N THR A 196 11.67 2.50 -7.05
CA THR A 196 12.83 3.27 -7.50
C THR A 196 12.46 4.74 -7.68
N ALA A 197 13.47 5.60 -7.58
CA ALA A 197 13.28 7.03 -7.72
C ALA A 197 12.94 7.44 -9.16
N ARG A 198 11.91 8.26 -9.31
CA ARG A 198 11.46 8.89 -10.57
C ARG A 198 11.34 10.40 -10.37
N THR A 199 11.66 11.17 -11.40
CA THR A 199 11.82 12.62 -11.28
C THR A 199 11.07 13.35 -12.38
N ASN A 200 10.17 14.25 -12.00
CA ASN A 200 9.63 15.22 -12.93
C ASN A 200 10.61 16.38 -13.06
N LEU A 201 11.19 16.53 -14.24
CA LEU A 201 12.24 17.49 -14.57
C LEU A 201 11.72 18.92 -14.76
N LEU A 202 10.40 19.10 -14.76
CA LEU A 202 9.78 20.40 -14.96
C LEU A 202 9.79 21.25 -13.69
N LYS A 203 9.63 22.56 -13.90
CA LYS A 203 9.27 23.53 -12.89
C LYS A 203 7.84 24.00 -13.15
N TYR A 204 7.13 24.28 -12.09
CA TYR A 204 5.77 24.82 -12.08
C TYR A 204 4.82 23.95 -12.90
N SER A 205 4.91 22.63 -12.75
CA SER A 205 4.03 21.72 -13.49
C SER A 205 2.56 21.88 -13.14
N GLN A 206 2.25 22.36 -11.93
CA GLN A 206 0.89 22.64 -11.46
C GLN A 206 0.39 24.04 -11.86
N ASP A 207 1.30 24.95 -12.22
CA ASP A 207 0.97 26.32 -12.59
C ASP A 207 1.64 26.71 -13.90
N LEU A 208 0.92 26.46 -14.99
CA LEU A 208 1.40 26.73 -16.33
C LEU A 208 1.40 28.24 -16.66
N THR A 209 0.89 29.12 -15.78
CA THR A 209 0.92 30.58 -16.02
C THR A 209 2.32 31.17 -15.94
N GLN A 210 3.26 30.47 -15.32
CA GLN A 210 4.63 30.93 -15.09
C GLN A 210 5.44 31.08 -16.39
N ASN A 211 6.41 31.99 -16.40
CA ASN A 211 7.18 32.34 -17.61
C ASN A 211 8.02 31.18 -18.19
N VAL A 212 8.36 30.17 -17.38
CA VAL A 212 9.05 28.95 -17.86
C VAL A 212 8.22 28.17 -18.87
N TRP A 213 6.89 28.27 -18.76
CA TRP A 213 5.94 27.82 -19.76
C TRP A 213 5.73 28.99 -20.73
N SER A 214 6.61 29.13 -21.71
CA SER A 214 6.51 30.20 -22.70
C SER A 214 5.23 30.09 -23.51
N LYS A 215 4.60 31.23 -23.82
CA LYS A 215 3.38 31.29 -24.64
C LYS A 215 3.70 32.05 -25.92
N SER A 216 3.25 31.52 -27.06
CA SER A 216 3.36 32.21 -28.34
C SER A 216 1.98 32.33 -28.95
N ASN A 217 1.58 33.57 -29.25
CA ASN A 217 0.25 33.91 -29.76
C ASN A 217 -0.89 33.40 -28.86
N ALA A 218 -0.63 33.23 -27.57
CA ALA A 218 -1.58 32.66 -26.62
C ALA A 218 -1.35 33.25 -25.22
N SER A 219 -2.35 33.06 -24.36
CA SER A 219 -2.29 33.36 -22.93
C SER A 219 -2.81 32.15 -22.14
N ILE A 220 -2.55 32.12 -20.82
CA ILE A 220 -3.07 31.05 -19.95
C ILE A 220 -3.93 31.70 -18.87
N ALA A 221 -5.21 31.34 -18.84
CA ALA A 221 -6.14 31.71 -17.78
C ALA A 221 -6.14 30.62 -16.71
N ALA A 222 -5.66 30.93 -15.50
CA ALA A 222 -5.65 29.98 -14.38
C ALA A 222 -7.07 29.68 -13.85
N GLY A 223 -7.25 28.51 -13.24
CA GLY A 223 -8.48 28.17 -12.51
C GLY A 223 -9.76 28.20 -13.36
N ALA A 224 -9.65 27.94 -14.67
CA ALA A 224 -10.75 28.02 -15.61
C ALA A 224 -11.74 26.85 -15.51
N THR A 225 -11.32 25.70 -14.97
CA THR A 225 -12.19 24.54 -14.76
C THR A 225 -11.69 23.61 -13.65
N THR A 226 -12.48 22.60 -13.32
CA THR A 226 -12.08 21.50 -12.46
C THR A 226 -11.09 20.60 -13.20
N GLY A 227 -9.95 20.35 -12.57
CA GLY A 227 -8.88 19.51 -13.08
C GLY A 227 -9.28 18.04 -13.17
N PRO A 228 -8.40 17.23 -13.79
CA PRO A 228 -8.60 15.78 -13.89
C PRO A 228 -8.62 15.10 -12.51
N ASP A 229 -7.99 15.71 -11.51
CA ASP A 229 -7.98 15.30 -10.09
C ASP A 229 -9.29 15.57 -9.34
N GLY A 230 -10.28 16.18 -10.00
CA GLY A 230 -11.55 16.56 -9.38
C GLY A 230 -11.48 17.85 -8.55
N VAL A 231 -10.33 18.53 -8.54
CA VAL A 231 -10.13 19.78 -7.78
C VAL A 231 -10.16 20.98 -8.75
N SER A 232 -10.74 22.11 -8.34
CA SER A 232 -10.68 23.35 -9.12
C SER A 232 -9.24 23.82 -9.27
N GLY A 233 -8.77 24.07 -10.49
CA GLY A 233 -7.38 24.54 -10.68
C GLY A 233 -6.81 24.38 -12.08
N ALA A 234 -7.49 23.66 -12.98
CA ALA A 234 -7.05 23.55 -14.36
C ALA A 234 -7.12 24.89 -15.09
N ALA A 235 -6.12 25.13 -15.92
CA ALA A 235 -5.98 26.36 -16.67
C ALA A 235 -6.58 26.22 -18.08
N LYS A 236 -6.87 27.33 -18.75
CA LYS A 236 -7.24 27.37 -20.16
C LYS A 236 -6.13 28.06 -20.95
N LEU A 237 -5.59 27.38 -21.96
CA LEU A 237 -4.75 28.00 -22.98
C LEU A 237 -5.68 28.72 -23.96
N VAL A 238 -5.56 30.03 -24.07
CA VAL A 238 -6.44 30.90 -24.86
C VAL A 238 -5.62 31.49 -25.99
N GLU A 239 -6.08 31.33 -27.23
CA GLU A 239 -5.42 31.94 -28.39
C GLU A 239 -5.59 33.46 -28.39
N ASN A 240 -4.63 34.20 -28.96
CA ASN A 240 -4.80 35.62 -29.24
C ASN A 240 -5.41 35.84 -30.63
N THR A 241 -5.48 37.09 -31.10
CA THR A 241 -6.08 37.45 -32.39
C THR A 241 -5.13 37.35 -33.59
N ALA A 242 -3.91 36.87 -33.42
CA ALA A 242 -2.93 36.79 -34.51
C ALA A 242 -3.25 35.64 -35.48
N THR A 243 -2.91 35.80 -36.77
CA THR A 243 -2.93 34.70 -37.74
C THR A 243 -1.62 33.93 -37.67
N SER A 244 -1.54 32.95 -36.76
CA SER A 244 -0.32 32.18 -36.53
C SER A 244 -0.62 30.86 -35.82
N SER A 245 0.41 30.14 -35.41
CA SER A 245 0.27 29.03 -34.48
C SER A 245 0.17 29.54 -33.05
N HIS A 246 -0.79 29.01 -32.30
CA HIS A 246 -1.09 29.37 -30.91
C HIS A 246 -0.66 28.24 -29.98
N LEU A 247 0.30 28.49 -29.09
CA LEU A 247 0.97 27.42 -28.35
C LEU A 247 1.46 27.83 -26.97
N THR A 248 1.68 26.79 -26.14
CA THR A 248 2.50 26.84 -24.94
C THR A 248 3.68 25.89 -25.09
N ARG A 249 4.85 26.29 -24.59
CA ARG A 249 6.12 25.58 -24.78
C ARG A 249 6.93 25.56 -23.50
N TYR A 250 7.55 24.41 -23.23
CA TYR A 250 8.55 24.26 -22.19
C TYR A 250 9.93 23.98 -22.79
N THR A 251 10.88 24.87 -22.54
CA THR A 251 12.27 24.68 -22.99
C THR A 251 13.04 23.93 -21.91
N TYR A 252 13.67 22.82 -22.28
CA TYR A 252 14.49 22.02 -21.38
C TYR A 252 15.72 21.54 -22.14
N ALA A 253 16.91 21.68 -21.55
CA ALA A 253 18.16 21.27 -22.18
C ALA A 253 18.29 19.73 -22.19
N TYR A 254 17.93 19.09 -23.30
CA TYR A 254 18.04 17.63 -23.42
C TYR A 254 19.49 17.18 -23.45
N VAL A 255 19.75 16.00 -22.90
CA VAL A 255 21.02 15.27 -23.03
C VAL A 255 20.97 14.38 -24.27
N ALA A 256 22.03 14.43 -25.09
CA ALA A 256 22.13 13.65 -26.32
C ALA A 256 22.07 12.14 -26.03
N GLY A 257 21.37 11.40 -26.89
CA GLY A 257 21.14 9.96 -26.75
C GLY A 257 20.12 9.57 -25.69
N THR A 258 19.53 10.52 -24.96
CA THR A 258 18.57 10.23 -23.89
C THR A 258 17.14 10.25 -24.41
N THR A 259 16.36 9.23 -24.06
CA THR A 259 14.90 9.20 -24.30
C THR A 259 14.18 9.96 -23.22
N TYR A 260 13.27 10.83 -23.64
CA TYR A 260 12.39 11.60 -22.76
C TYR A 260 10.94 11.28 -23.07
N THR A 261 10.12 11.21 -22.02
CA THR A 261 8.66 11.19 -22.13
C THR A 261 8.10 12.46 -21.51
N ALA A 262 7.37 13.24 -22.30
CA ALA A 262 6.64 14.41 -21.83
C ALA A 262 5.14 14.12 -21.80
N THR A 263 4.46 14.49 -20.70
CA THR A 263 3.02 14.30 -20.51
C THR A 263 2.34 15.61 -20.16
N LEU A 264 1.17 15.86 -20.77
CA LEU A 264 0.28 16.97 -20.46
C LEU A 264 -1.17 16.46 -20.38
N TYR A 265 -1.95 17.01 -19.46
CA TYR A 265 -3.37 16.69 -19.34
C TYR A 265 -4.20 17.72 -20.12
N LEU A 266 -5.04 17.24 -21.02
CA LEU A 266 -5.78 18.04 -21.99
C LEU A 266 -7.27 17.76 -21.92
N LYS A 267 -8.10 18.79 -22.08
CA LYS A 267 -9.54 18.64 -22.25
C LYS A 267 -10.05 19.67 -23.25
N ALA A 268 -10.92 19.22 -24.15
CA ALA A 268 -11.51 20.09 -25.16
C ALA A 268 -12.33 21.21 -24.49
N ALA A 269 -12.19 22.42 -25.03
CA ALA A 269 -13.14 23.51 -24.82
C ALA A 269 -13.69 23.91 -26.20
N GLU A 270 -13.52 25.17 -26.63
CA GLU A 270 -13.86 25.59 -28.00
C GLU A 270 -12.84 25.06 -29.03
N ARG A 271 -11.62 24.75 -28.59
CA ARG A 271 -10.60 24.03 -29.37
C ARG A 271 -10.50 22.60 -28.86
N ALA A 272 -10.64 21.65 -29.79
CA ALA A 272 -10.63 20.21 -29.51
C ALA A 272 -9.49 19.45 -30.19
N TYR A 273 -8.65 20.15 -30.95
CA TYR A 273 -7.54 19.56 -31.69
C TYR A 273 -6.23 20.22 -31.27
N ALA A 274 -5.16 19.43 -31.21
CA ALA A 274 -3.82 19.94 -30.91
C ALA A 274 -2.74 19.18 -31.67
N THR A 275 -1.58 19.79 -31.81
CA THR A 275 -0.32 19.12 -32.14
C THR A 275 0.56 19.10 -30.89
N PHE A 276 0.97 17.92 -30.46
CA PHE A 276 1.99 17.74 -29.44
C PHE A 276 3.32 17.46 -30.13
N LEU A 277 4.33 18.29 -29.84
CA LEU A 277 5.58 18.29 -30.56
C LEU A 277 6.78 18.24 -29.60
N PHE A 278 7.77 17.47 -30.00
CA PHE A 278 9.10 17.40 -29.40
C PHE A 278 10.12 17.91 -30.41
N PHE A 279 11.03 18.78 -29.97
CA PHE A 279 12.08 19.39 -30.81
C PHE A 279 13.45 19.22 -30.19
N ASP A 280 14.41 18.73 -30.99
CA ASP A 280 15.77 18.42 -30.52
C ASP A 280 16.76 19.60 -30.63
N GLY A 281 16.31 20.80 -31.00
CA GLY A 281 17.18 21.96 -31.17
C GLY A 281 17.89 22.05 -32.52
N SER A 282 17.86 21.01 -33.36
CA SER A 282 18.68 20.87 -34.58
C SER A 282 17.86 20.77 -35.87
N GLY A 283 16.57 21.12 -35.81
CA GLY A 283 15.65 20.97 -36.95
C GLY A 283 14.88 19.66 -36.94
N ASN A 284 15.17 18.71 -36.03
CA ASN A 284 14.42 17.46 -35.95
C ASN A 284 13.24 17.59 -35.00
N ILE A 285 12.09 17.07 -35.46
CA ILE A 285 10.85 17.09 -34.71
C ILE A 285 10.22 15.71 -34.69
N ALA A 286 9.54 15.41 -33.59
CA ALA A 286 8.46 14.45 -33.57
C ALA A 286 7.18 15.20 -33.30
N SER A 287 6.21 15.16 -34.21
CA SER A 287 4.91 15.80 -34.01
C SER A 287 3.77 14.82 -34.20
N PHE A 288 2.79 14.92 -33.31
CA PHE A 288 1.60 14.09 -33.29
C PHE A 288 0.37 14.97 -33.12
N GLN A 289 -0.63 14.71 -33.95
CA GLN A 289 -1.91 15.38 -33.97
C GLN A 289 -2.88 14.63 -33.06
N LEU A 290 -3.55 15.36 -32.20
CA LEU A 290 -4.43 14.85 -31.16
C LEU A 290 -5.84 15.34 -31.45
N ASN A 291 -6.78 14.40 -31.50
CA ASN A 291 -8.20 14.69 -31.55
C ASN A 291 -8.83 14.37 -30.18
N LEU A 292 -9.12 15.40 -29.39
CA LEU A 292 -9.66 15.24 -28.03
C LEU A 292 -11.15 14.85 -28.01
N LEU A 293 -11.84 14.84 -29.16
CA LEU A 293 -13.22 14.37 -29.26
C LEU A 293 -13.28 12.85 -29.44
N THR A 294 -12.36 12.28 -30.21
CA THR A 294 -12.35 10.86 -30.57
C THR A 294 -11.25 10.05 -29.87
N GLY A 295 -10.26 10.71 -29.26
CA GLY A 295 -9.08 10.05 -28.71
C GLY A 295 -8.05 9.64 -29.78
N GLN A 296 -8.19 10.13 -31.02
CA GLN A 296 -7.31 9.73 -32.12
C GLN A 296 -5.95 10.44 -32.03
N VAL A 297 -4.88 9.66 -32.25
CA VAL A 297 -3.51 10.15 -32.44
C VAL A 297 -3.08 9.85 -33.88
N VAL A 298 -2.60 10.88 -34.59
CA VAL A 298 -2.07 10.75 -35.96
C VAL A 298 -0.68 11.36 -36.01
N ALA A 299 0.29 10.69 -36.63
CA ALA A 299 1.62 11.29 -36.82
C ALA A 299 1.50 12.54 -37.73
N GLY A 300 1.88 13.71 -37.21
CA GLY A 300 1.92 14.96 -37.95
C GLY A 300 3.18 15.09 -38.81
N GLY A 301 4.24 14.38 -38.43
CA GLY A 301 5.52 14.23 -39.13
C GLY A 301 6.64 14.04 -38.11
N THR A 302 7.49 13.03 -38.33
CA THR A 302 8.62 12.73 -37.42
C THR A 302 9.90 12.51 -38.21
N SER A 303 10.95 13.25 -37.87
CA SER A 303 12.33 12.92 -38.28
C SER A 303 13.10 12.22 -37.15
N LEU A 304 12.51 12.12 -35.96
CA LEU A 304 13.04 11.37 -34.83
C LEU A 304 12.51 9.93 -34.89
N SER A 305 13.39 9.01 -35.28
CA SER A 305 13.07 7.59 -35.38
C SER A 305 12.63 7.03 -34.02
N GLY A 306 11.57 6.21 -34.03
CA GLY A 306 11.05 5.56 -32.83
C GLY A 306 10.26 6.47 -31.88
N ALA A 307 9.99 7.73 -32.25
CA ALA A 307 9.12 8.58 -31.46
C ALA A 307 7.68 8.04 -31.45
N THR A 308 7.03 8.12 -30.30
CA THR A 308 5.64 7.65 -30.10
C THR A 308 4.83 8.70 -29.37
N CYS A 309 3.51 8.63 -29.50
CA CYS A 309 2.59 9.45 -28.74
C CYS A 309 1.35 8.65 -28.38
N THR A 310 0.84 8.85 -27.18
CA THR A 310 -0.39 8.23 -26.69
C THR A 310 -1.36 9.29 -26.19
N LEU A 311 -2.65 8.97 -26.28
CA LEU A 311 -3.73 9.80 -25.76
C LEU A 311 -4.67 8.88 -24.97
N THR A 312 -4.50 8.85 -23.65
CA THR A 312 -5.25 7.96 -22.76
C THR A 312 -6.41 8.71 -22.12
N SER A 313 -7.62 8.16 -22.20
CA SER A 313 -8.78 8.80 -21.58
C SER A 313 -8.70 8.73 -20.06
N LEU A 314 -9.14 9.80 -19.41
CA LEU A 314 -9.28 9.93 -17.97
C LEU A 314 -10.73 10.28 -17.61
N GLN A 315 -11.00 10.39 -16.32
CA GLN A 315 -12.30 10.82 -15.83
C GLN A 315 -12.61 12.26 -16.26
N ASN A 316 -13.90 12.63 -16.22
CA ASN A 316 -14.38 13.99 -16.48
C ASN A 316 -14.00 14.57 -17.86
N GLY A 317 -13.75 13.72 -18.86
CA GLY A 317 -13.44 14.13 -20.23
C GLY A 317 -12.03 14.66 -20.43
N TRP A 318 -11.13 14.41 -19.47
CA TRP A 318 -9.71 14.70 -19.60
C TRP A 318 -8.98 13.59 -20.35
N TRP A 319 -7.88 13.96 -20.99
CA TRP A 319 -6.96 13.05 -21.66
C TRP A 319 -5.55 13.26 -21.11
N ALA A 320 -4.82 12.17 -20.87
CA ALA A 320 -3.37 12.22 -20.69
C ALA A 320 -2.72 12.06 -22.07
N ALA A 321 -2.15 13.14 -22.59
CA ALA A 321 -1.35 13.10 -23.80
C ALA A 321 0.11 12.91 -23.42
N SER A 322 0.78 11.87 -23.94
CA SER A 322 2.21 11.68 -23.75
C SER A 322 2.94 11.58 -25.08
N ILE A 323 4.13 12.18 -25.17
CA ILE A 323 5.03 12.07 -26.31
C ILE A 323 6.38 11.55 -25.82
N THR A 324 6.87 10.50 -26.45
CA THR A 324 8.16 9.88 -26.13
C THR A 324 9.07 10.00 -27.34
N ALA A 325 10.25 10.58 -27.15
CA ALA A 325 11.25 10.71 -28.21
C ALA A 325 12.67 10.67 -27.64
N THR A 326 13.61 10.20 -28.45
CA THR A 326 15.03 10.23 -28.12
C THR A 326 15.65 11.48 -28.73
N ALA A 327 16.28 12.31 -27.89
CA ALA A 327 17.05 13.47 -28.36
C ALA A 327 18.39 12.97 -28.91
N PRO A 328 18.61 12.94 -30.24
CA PRO A 328 19.84 12.34 -30.80
C PRO A 328 21.05 13.23 -30.53
N ILE A 329 20.81 14.54 -30.49
CA ILE A 329 21.79 15.60 -30.28
C ILE A 329 21.27 16.47 -29.12
N ALA A 330 22.19 17.09 -28.39
CA ALA A 330 21.91 18.12 -27.41
C ALA A 330 22.38 19.48 -27.95
N THR A 331 21.47 20.25 -28.54
CA THR A 331 21.73 21.65 -28.95
C THR A 331 20.92 22.61 -28.09
N SER A 332 21.27 23.90 -28.15
CA SER A 332 20.51 24.95 -27.46
C SER A 332 19.11 25.09 -28.07
N GLY A 333 18.08 25.28 -27.23
CA GLY A 333 16.72 25.54 -27.70
C GLY A 333 15.86 24.30 -27.92
N THR A 334 16.21 23.17 -27.29
CA THR A 334 15.37 21.97 -27.18
C THR A 334 14.11 22.23 -26.36
N TYR A 335 12.98 21.69 -26.79
CA TYR A 335 11.70 21.89 -26.11
C TYR A 335 10.69 20.79 -26.43
N PHE A 336 9.59 20.78 -25.67
CA PHE A 336 8.32 20.24 -26.14
C PHE A 336 7.27 21.35 -26.09
N ASP A 337 6.29 21.29 -26.98
CA ASP A 337 5.21 22.25 -27.02
C ASP A 337 3.87 21.64 -27.42
N LEU A 338 2.81 22.31 -26.99
CA LEU A 338 1.43 22.00 -27.33
C LEU A 338 0.87 23.16 -28.14
N ARG A 339 0.44 22.86 -29.37
CA ARG A 339 -0.10 23.85 -30.32
C ARG A 339 -1.57 23.54 -30.57
N MET A 340 -2.44 24.52 -30.38
CA MET A 340 -3.88 24.37 -30.67
C MET A 340 -4.12 24.35 -32.18
N ALA A 341 -5.24 23.74 -32.58
CA ALA A 341 -5.74 23.79 -33.94
C ALA A 341 -7.26 23.99 -33.96
N ASN A 342 -7.75 24.72 -34.95
CA ASN A 342 -9.18 24.99 -35.12
C ASN A 342 -9.89 24.03 -36.09
N VAL A 343 -9.14 23.20 -36.83
CA VAL A 343 -9.67 22.24 -37.81
C VAL A 343 -8.98 20.88 -37.67
N TRP A 344 -9.71 19.83 -38.03
CA TRP A 344 -9.22 18.46 -38.17
C TRP A 344 -9.46 17.93 -39.60
N PRO A 345 -8.52 17.18 -40.21
CA PRO A 345 -7.17 16.89 -39.73
C PRO A 345 -6.26 18.12 -39.79
N ILE A 346 -5.17 18.11 -39.03
CA ILE A 346 -4.21 19.21 -39.04
C ILE A 346 -3.32 19.06 -40.28
N THR A 347 -3.24 20.09 -41.13
CA THR A 347 -2.56 20.00 -42.45
C THR A 347 -1.08 20.40 -42.40
N SER A 348 -0.50 20.56 -41.22
CA SER A 348 0.88 21.02 -41.04
C SER A 348 1.59 20.26 -39.92
N VAL A 349 2.88 20.00 -40.14
CA VAL A 349 3.73 19.24 -39.20
C VAL A 349 4.03 20.04 -37.93
N SER A 350 4.17 21.35 -38.06
CA SER A 350 4.55 22.29 -36.98
C SER A 350 3.33 23.02 -36.39
N GLY A 351 2.14 22.45 -36.46
CA GLY A 351 0.91 23.06 -35.94
C GLY A 351 0.27 24.08 -36.88
N MET A 352 -1.06 24.13 -36.80
CA MET A 352 -1.91 24.90 -37.71
C MET A 352 -1.70 26.41 -37.52
N SER A 353 -1.67 27.15 -38.62
CA SER A 353 -1.77 28.61 -38.62
C SER A 353 -3.21 29.01 -38.92
N TYR A 354 -3.82 29.78 -38.03
CA TYR A 354 -5.17 30.30 -38.22
C TYR A 354 -5.32 31.63 -37.47
N ALA A 355 -6.35 32.41 -37.80
CA ALA A 355 -6.66 33.63 -37.06
C ALA A 355 -7.42 33.25 -35.79
N GLY A 356 -6.80 33.44 -34.62
CA GLY A 356 -7.49 33.26 -33.35
C GLY A 356 -8.47 34.39 -33.04
N ASP A 357 -9.34 34.18 -32.06
CA ASP A 357 -10.41 35.12 -31.68
C ASP A 357 -10.16 35.85 -30.34
N GLY A 358 -9.07 35.52 -29.63
CA GLY A 358 -8.78 36.09 -28.32
C GLY A 358 -9.50 35.44 -27.13
N VAL A 359 -10.35 34.43 -27.36
CA VAL A 359 -11.28 33.88 -26.34
C VAL A 359 -11.32 32.35 -26.33
N SER A 360 -11.33 31.73 -27.51
CA SER A 360 -11.34 30.29 -27.71
C SER A 360 -10.05 29.65 -27.19
N GLY A 361 -10.16 28.43 -26.70
CA GLY A 361 -9.00 27.75 -26.17
C GLY A 361 -9.21 26.27 -25.89
N MET A 362 -8.28 25.70 -25.14
CA MET A 362 -8.42 24.36 -24.57
C MET A 362 -7.99 24.33 -23.12
N TYR A 363 -8.54 23.40 -22.35
CA TYR A 363 -8.15 23.21 -20.97
C TYR A 363 -6.89 22.37 -20.88
N ILE A 364 -5.97 22.82 -20.04
CA ILE A 364 -4.67 22.21 -19.79
C ILE A 364 -4.43 22.10 -18.29
N PHE A 365 -3.77 21.02 -17.88
CA PHE A 365 -3.37 20.76 -16.51
C PHE A 365 -2.08 19.94 -16.50
N GLY A 366 -1.27 20.08 -15.46
CA GLY A 366 -0.17 19.18 -15.11
C GLY A 366 0.86 18.91 -16.23
N GLY A 367 2.08 19.43 -16.09
CA GLY A 367 3.20 19.05 -16.96
C GLY A 367 4.11 17.99 -16.34
N GLN A 368 4.53 16.99 -17.10
CA GLN A 368 5.58 16.08 -16.66
C GLN A 368 6.61 15.84 -17.75
N LEU A 369 7.89 15.85 -17.38
CA LEU A 369 8.98 15.41 -18.25
C LEU A 369 9.87 14.46 -17.45
N GLU A 370 10.06 13.26 -17.98
CA GLU A 370 10.83 12.21 -17.35
C GLU A 370 11.81 11.60 -18.35
N THR A 371 12.93 11.09 -17.86
CA THR A 371 13.82 10.23 -18.65
C THR A 371 13.25 8.82 -18.73
N GLY A 372 13.30 8.21 -19.90
CA GLY A 372 12.76 6.87 -20.17
C GLY A 372 11.61 6.88 -21.16
N SER A 373 11.15 5.69 -21.52
CA SER A 373 10.15 5.46 -22.57
C SER A 373 8.71 5.32 -22.07
N ILE A 374 8.50 5.39 -20.76
CA ILE A 374 7.21 5.13 -20.12
C ILE A 374 6.74 6.40 -19.43
N ALA A 375 5.51 6.83 -19.73
CA ALA A 375 4.84 7.87 -18.97
C ALA A 375 4.40 7.30 -17.61
N THR A 376 4.87 7.91 -16.51
CA THR A 376 4.49 7.47 -15.16
C THR A 376 3.44 8.38 -14.54
N SER A 377 2.97 8.05 -13.33
CA SER A 377 1.98 8.86 -12.62
C SER A 377 2.49 10.29 -12.37
N TYR A 378 1.58 11.25 -12.19
CA TYR A 378 1.97 12.65 -12.11
C TYR A 378 2.69 12.98 -10.79
N ILE A 379 3.84 13.65 -10.89
CA ILE A 379 4.60 14.23 -9.79
C ILE A 379 4.44 15.75 -9.87
N PRO A 380 3.68 16.38 -8.96
CA PRO A 380 3.55 17.83 -8.94
C PRO A 380 4.88 18.51 -8.57
N THR A 381 5.22 19.57 -9.29
CA THR A 381 6.41 20.41 -9.07
C THR A 381 5.98 21.87 -8.85
N THR A 382 6.80 22.61 -8.10
CA THR A 382 6.63 24.05 -7.86
C THR A 382 7.84 24.80 -8.42
N THR A 383 8.77 25.27 -7.61
CA THR A 383 9.91 26.07 -8.09
C THR A 383 11.10 25.23 -8.58
N ALA A 384 11.07 23.92 -8.35
CA ALA A 384 12.14 22.99 -8.67
C ALA A 384 11.58 21.62 -9.15
N PRO A 385 12.38 20.86 -9.92
CA PRO A 385 12.15 19.44 -10.16
C PRO A 385 11.96 18.66 -8.87
N VAL A 386 11.13 17.62 -8.90
CA VAL A 386 10.82 16.80 -7.72
C VAL A 386 11.08 15.33 -8.05
N THR A 387 11.82 14.67 -7.15
CA THR A 387 12.08 13.22 -7.19
C THR A 387 11.23 12.52 -6.15
N VAL A 388 10.54 11.46 -6.55
CA VAL A 388 9.70 10.62 -5.69
C VAL A 388 10.11 9.16 -5.85
N THR A 389 10.16 8.44 -4.73
CA THR A 389 10.11 6.97 -4.72
C THR A 389 8.73 6.63 -4.16
N ASP A 390 7.85 5.99 -4.94
CA ASP A 390 6.42 5.93 -4.58
C ASP A 390 6.19 5.08 -3.33
N TYR A 391 6.95 3.99 -3.17
CA TYR A 391 6.86 3.14 -1.99
C TYR A 391 8.18 2.49 -1.59
N ALA A 392 8.29 2.15 -0.31
CA ALA A 392 9.20 1.13 0.18
C ALA A 392 8.38 -0.03 0.73
N LEU A 393 8.84 -1.27 0.54
CA LEU A 393 8.14 -2.46 1.04
C LEU A 393 8.97 -3.13 2.11
N SER A 394 8.37 -3.35 3.28
CA SER A 394 9.01 -4.14 4.34
C SER A 394 9.00 -5.63 3.99
N SER A 395 9.96 -6.38 4.54
CA SER A 395 9.97 -7.85 4.47
C SER A 395 8.73 -8.48 5.12
N SER A 396 8.09 -7.78 6.05
CA SER A 396 6.85 -8.15 6.73
C SER A 396 5.57 -7.81 5.96
N GLY A 397 5.67 -7.32 4.72
CA GLY A 397 4.54 -7.06 3.85
C GLY A 397 3.82 -5.73 4.09
N VAL A 398 4.47 -4.72 4.67
CA VAL A 398 3.91 -3.38 4.82
C VAL A 398 4.45 -2.46 3.74
N ALA A 399 3.55 -1.93 2.90
CA ALA A 399 3.85 -0.91 1.92
C ALA A 399 3.84 0.47 2.57
N GLN A 400 4.98 1.15 2.54
CA GLN A 400 5.17 2.51 3.03
C GLN A 400 5.17 3.46 1.83
N LEU A 401 4.07 4.17 1.63
CA LEU A 401 3.89 5.09 0.50
C LEU A 401 4.48 6.47 0.81
N ALA A 402 5.17 7.08 -0.14
CA ALA A 402 5.73 8.43 0.04
C ALA A 402 4.63 9.51 0.17
N VAL A 403 3.58 9.37 -0.63
CA VAL A 403 2.41 10.25 -0.65
C VAL A 403 1.19 9.46 -0.20
N ALA A 404 0.40 10.05 0.72
CA ALA A 404 -0.84 9.43 1.15
C ALA A 404 -1.81 9.36 -0.04
N PRO A 405 -2.38 8.20 -0.37
CA PRO A 405 -3.33 8.09 -1.46
C PRO A 405 -4.58 8.92 -1.17
N ALA A 406 -5.11 9.59 -2.18
CA ALA A 406 -6.33 10.38 -2.06
C ALA A 406 -7.53 9.53 -1.60
N THR A 407 -8.51 10.17 -0.99
CA THR A 407 -9.72 9.50 -0.51
C THR A 407 -10.40 8.70 -1.64
N GLY A 408 -10.61 7.41 -1.42
CA GLY A 408 -11.23 6.51 -2.40
C GLY A 408 -10.27 5.89 -3.42
N ALA A 409 -8.99 6.26 -3.43
CA ALA A 409 -7.99 5.63 -4.30
C ALA A 409 -7.78 4.16 -3.89
N LYS A 410 -7.99 3.22 -4.81
CA LYS A 410 -7.82 1.79 -4.51
C LYS A 410 -6.37 1.40 -4.70
N LEU A 411 -5.82 0.66 -3.74
CA LEU A 411 -4.48 0.10 -3.81
C LEU A 411 -4.56 -1.39 -4.08
N SER A 412 -3.83 -1.85 -5.09
CA SER A 412 -3.75 -3.28 -5.42
C SER A 412 -2.32 -3.73 -5.69
N TRP A 413 -2.07 -5.02 -5.58
CA TRP A 413 -0.75 -5.59 -5.80
C TRP A 413 -0.81 -6.89 -6.60
N THR A 414 0.27 -7.14 -7.33
CA THR A 414 0.52 -8.42 -8.03
C THR A 414 1.88 -8.92 -7.60
N GLY A 415 1.98 -10.21 -7.32
CA GLY A 415 3.25 -10.85 -6.97
C GLY A 415 3.06 -12.07 -6.07
N ASP A 416 4.17 -12.53 -5.52
CA ASP A 416 4.23 -13.71 -4.68
C ASP A 416 4.60 -13.34 -3.25
N GLY A 417 3.96 -14.02 -2.30
CA GLY A 417 4.30 -13.92 -0.91
C GLY A 417 3.80 -15.12 -0.14
N ALA A 418 3.72 -14.97 1.17
CA ALA A 418 3.08 -15.97 2.00
C ALA A 418 2.20 -15.34 3.08
N VAL A 419 1.04 -15.93 3.25
CA VAL A 419 0.13 -15.67 4.36
C VAL A 419 0.22 -16.84 5.32
N TYR A 420 -0.19 -16.64 6.56
CA TYR A 420 -0.42 -17.79 7.41
C TYR A 420 -1.57 -18.65 6.91
N GLN A 421 -1.50 -19.96 7.12
CA GLN A 421 -2.49 -20.91 6.64
C GLN A 421 -3.88 -20.62 7.21
N GLN A 422 -4.77 -19.98 6.43
CA GLN A 422 -6.17 -19.84 6.84
C GLN A 422 -6.94 -21.15 6.59
N GLY A 423 -7.83 -21.51 7.52
CA GLY A 423 -8.68 -22.70 7.33
C GLY A 423 -9.20 -23.34 8.60
N THR A 424 -8.71 -22.99 9.79
CA THR A 424 -9.36 -23.41 11.03
C THR A 424 -10.63 -22.60 11.21
N ARG A 425 -11.73 -23.30 11.39
CA ARG A 425 -13.06 -22.76 11.56
C ARG A 425 -13.55 -23.18 12.92
N VAL A 426 -13.99 -22.24 13.73
CA VAL A 426 -14.54 -22.55 15.06
C VAL A 426 -16.02 -22.23 15.10
N PHE A 427 -16.79 -23.12 15.72
CA PHE A 427 -18.19 -22.89 16.04
C PHE A 427 -18.44 -23.27 17.50
N ILE A 428 -19.52 -22.73 18.04
CA ILE A 428 -19.99 -23.01 19.40
C ILE A 428 -21.37 -23.62 19.29
N GLU A 429 -21.58 -24.68 20.05
CA GLU A 429 -22.90 -25.24 20.32
C GLU A 429 -23.23 -24.97 21.80
N ASP A 430 -24.30 -24.20 22.03
CA ASP A 430 -24.86 -23.99 23.37
C ASP A 430 -25.86 -25.11 23.67
N HIS A 431 -25.66 -25.80 24.79
CA HIS A 431 -26.55 -26.88 25.22
C HIS A 431 -27.73 -26.40 26.08
N GLN A 432 -27.83 -25.09 26.36
CA GLN A 432 -28.88 -24.47 27.18
C GLN A 432 -28.94 -24.97 28.64
N ASP A 433 -27.91 -25.66 29.12
CA ASP A 433 -27.80 -26.22 30.48
C ASP A 433 -26.65 -25.59 31.28
N MET A 434 -26.27 -24.36 30.94
CA MET A 434 -25.03 -23.69 31.36
C MET A 434 -23.76 -24.44 30.91
N SER A 435 -23.83 -25.22 29.84
CA SER A 435 -22.67 -25.80 29.16
C SER A 435 -22.64 -25.54 27.67
N MET A 436 -21.43 -25.53 27.12
CA MET A 436 -21.19 -25.34 25.69
C MET A 436 -20.11 -26.30 25.17
N THR A 437 -20.19 -26.59 23.88
CA THR A 437 -19.17 -27.32 23.12
C THR A 437 -18.52 -26.37 22.12
N ILE A 438 -17.20 -26.44 22.00
CA ILE A 438 -16.42 -25.71 21.01
C ILE A 438 -15.96 -26.70 19.94
N GLY A 439 -16.44 -26.52 18.71
CA GLY A 439 -16.06 -27.33 17.56
C GLY A 439 -15.04 -26.63 16.68
N ILE A 440 -13.93 -27.30 16.37
CA ILE A 440 -12.83 -26.81 15.54
C ILE A 440 -12.74 -27.69 14.31
N ALA A 441 -13.05 -27.12 13.15
CA ALA A 441 -13.15 -27.78 11.86
C ALA A 441 -12.17 -27.18 10.84
N GLY A 442 -11.93 -27.89 9.74
CA GLY A 442 -11.01 -27.45 8.69
C GLY A 442 -9.55 -27.72 9.07
N LYS A 443 -8.68 -26.71 9.00
CA LYS A 443 -7.26 -26.89 9.34
C LYS A 443 -7.11 -27.25 10.83
N VAL A 444 -6.35 -28.29 11.15
CA VAL A 444 -6.06 -28.65 12.55
C VAL A 444 -5.01 -27.68 13.10
N PRO A 445 -5.26 -27.03 14.25
CA PRO A 445 -4.26 -26.16 14.86
C PRO A 445 -2.99 -26.86 15.32
N SER A 446 -1.91 -26.10 15.46
CA SER A 446 -0.65 -26.63 15.98
C SER A 446 -0.81 -27.24 17.38
N ALA A 447 0.05 -28.22 17.72
CA ALA A 447 -0.01 -28.91 19.02
C ALA A 447 0.12 -27.96 20.22
N VAL A 448 0.92 -26.89 20.10
CA VAL A 448 1.04 -25.85 21.14
C VAL A 448 -0.28 -25.12 21.33
N PHE A 449 -0.97 -24.81 20.24
CA PHE A 449 -2.25 -24.13 20.28
C PHE A 449 -3.38 -25.02 20.81
N LEU A 450 -3.37 -26.31 20.44
CA LEU A 450 -4.25 -27.31 21.06
C LEU A 450 -4.00 -27.44 22.57
N ALA A 451 -2.73 -27.43 23.00
CA ALA A 451 -2.38 -27.46 24.42
C ALA A 451 -2.83 -26.19 25.17
N LEU A 452 -2.80 -25.02 24.51
CA LEU A 452 -3.31 -23.77 25.07
C LEU A 452 -4.83 -23.81 25.28
N LEU A 453 -5.56 -24.44 24.37
CA LEU A 453 -7.02 -24.65 24.48
C LEU A 453 -7.36 -25.64 25.58
N ALA A 454 -6.72 -26.81 25.57
CA ALA A 454 -6.89 -27.85 26.58
C ALA A 454 -6.54 -27.33 27.99
N GLY A 455 -5.49 -26.51 28.09
CA GLY A 455 -5.08 -25.87 29.34
C GLY A 455 -5.97 -24.72 29.80
N GLY A 456 -7.01 -24.34 29.04
CA GLY A 456 -7.93 -23.25 29.39
C GLY A 456 -7.29 -21.85 29.35
N TYR A 457 -6.12 -21.70 28.69
CA TYR A 457 -5.41 -20.42 28.59
C TYR A 457 -6.05 -19.46 27.57
N ILE A 458 -7.00 -19.95 26.78
CA ILE A 458 -7.83 -19.17 25.85
C ILE A 458 -9.26 -19.15 26.44
N PRO A 459 -9.60 -18.15 27.29
CA PRO A 459 -10.86 -18.14 28.03
C PRO A 459 -12.00 -17.62 27.14
N LEU A 460 -12.52 -18.45 26.25
CA LEU A 460 -13.65 -18.11 25.37
C LEU A 460 -14.93 -18.78 25.88
N LYS A 461 -15.31 -18.40 27.10
CA LYS A 461 -16.59 -18.82 27.70
C LYS A 461 -17.23 -17.68 28.48
N PRO A 462 -18.57 -17.57 28.51
CA PRO A 462 -19.24 -16.64 29.39
C PRO A 462 -18.94 -17.00 30.86
N GLU A 463 -19.07 -16.02 31.74
CA GLU A 463 -18.98 -16.28 33.18
C GLU A 463 -20.11 -17.22 33.61
N GLY A 464 -19.78 -18.23 34.44
CA GLY A 464 -20.75 -19.24 34.88
C GLY A 464 -21.02 -20.41 33.91
N VAL A 465 -20.67 -20.30 32.61
CA VAL A 465 -20.85 -21.40 31.64
C VAL A 465 -19.63 -22.33 31.65
N ARG A 466 -19.86 -23.65 31.63
CA ARG A 466 -18.81 -24.67 31.53
C ARG A 466 -18.54 -25.03 30.06
N VAL A 467 -17.28 -25.09 29.66
CA VAL A 467 -16.91 -25.70 28.37
C VAL A 467 -16.82 -27.21 28.63
N ASN A 468 -17.72 -27.99 28.03
CA ASN A 468 -17.82 -29.42 28.28
C ASN A 468 -16.85 -30.21 27.39
N TYR A 469 -16.74 -29.80 26.12
CA TYR A 469 -15.82 -30.39 25.15
C TYR A 469 -15.23 -29.31 24.24
N THR A 470 -13.93 -29.43 23.96
CA THR A 470 -13.32 -28.84 22.77
C THR A 470 -13.04 -29.98 21.82
N ILE A 471 -13.65 -29.98 20.64
CA ILE A 471 -13.60 -31.07 19.67
C ILE A 471 -12.90 -30.57 18.41
N VAL A 472 -11.83 -31.24 18.00
CA VAL A 472 -11.06 -30.88 16.80
C VAL A 472 -11.20 -31.96 15.76
N THR A 473 -11.37 -31.58 14.49
CA THR A 473 -11.39 -32.52 13.37
C THR A 473 -10.14 -33.41 13.37
N SER A 474 -10.32 -34.72 13.20
CA SER A 474 -9.20 -35.69 13.16
C SER A 474 -8.43 -35.66 11.85
N VAL A 475 -9.00 -35.08 10.78
CA VAL A 475 -8.39 -34.99 9.46
C VAL A 475 -8.14 -33.53 9.13
N ASP A 476 -6.88 -33.21 8.80
CA ASP A 476 -6.50 -31.87 8.42
C ASP A 476 -7.30 -31.38 7.20
N THR A 477 -7.80 -30.15 7.28
CA THR A 477 -8.67 -29.48 6.29
C THR A 477 -10.11 -30.00 6.18
N ALA A 478 -10.52 -31.02 6.94
CA ALA A 478 -11.86 -31.59 6.86
C ALA A 478 -12.87 -30.94 7.84
N PRO A 479 -14.15 -30.76 7.45
CA PRO A 479 -15.22 -30.44 8.39
C PRO A 479 -15.43 -31.55 9.42
N LEU A 480 -16.00 -31.23 10.58
CA LEU A 480 -16.40 -32.23 11.58
C LEU A 480 -17.56 -33.09 11.05
N PHE A 481 -17.60 -34.36 11.44
CA PHE A 481 -18.67 -35.26 11.06
C PHE A 481 -19.97 -34.91 11.82
N GLY A 482 -21.09 -34.86 11.10
CA GLY A 482 -22.41 -34.72 11.70
C GLY A 482 -23.52 -35.19 10.76
N PHE A 483 -24.66 -35.55 11.35
CA PHE A 483 -25.84 -35.99 10.59
C PHE A 483 -26.68 -34.82 10.14
N ASP A 484 -27.21 -34.90 8.92
CA ASP A 484 -28.18 -33.95 8.33
C ASP A 484 -27.76 -32.47 8.33
N VAL A 485 -26.46 -32.21 8.44
CA VAL A 485 -25.85 -30.89 8.31
C VAL A 485 -24.77 -30.98 7.23
N ASN A 486 -24.83 -30.06 6.26
CA ASN A 486 -23.83 -29.96 5.21
C ASN A 486 -23.41 -28.50 5.03
N ASN A 487 -22.33 -28.13 5.71
CA ASN A 487 -21.74 -26.81 5.61
C ASN A 487 -20.23 -26.89 5.83
N GLN A 488 -19.63 -25.72 5.94
CA GLN A 488 -18.19 -25.54 6.02
C GLN A 488 -17.57 -25.97 7.37
N TYR A 489 -18.40 -26.25 8.38
CA TYR A 489 -18.02 -26.68 9.73
C TYR A 489 -18.33 -28.15 9.98
N ILE A 490 -19.50 -28.61 9.51
CA ILE A 490 -20.03 -29.96 9.74
C ILE A 490 -20.50 -30.54 8.41
N ALA A 491 -20.10 -31.77 8.09
CA ALA A 491 -20.54 -32.51 6.92
C ALA A 491 -20.82 -33.98 7.24
N GLY A 492 -21.65 -34.63 6.41
CA GLY A 492 -22.01 -36.03 6.54
C GLY A 492 -20.93 -37.00 6.03
N PHE A 493 -21.36 -38.21 5.69
CA PHE A 493 -20.48 -39.27 5.16
C PHE A 493 -19.63 -38.79 3.98
N ASP A 494 -18.44 -39.39 3.85
CA ASP A 494 -17.42 -39.16 2.82
C ASP A 494 -16.76 -37.76 2.79
N ALA A 495 -17.32 -36.77 3.50
CA ALA A 495 -16.78 -35.41 3.60
C ALA A 495 -16.41 -35.00 5.04
N GLY A 496 -17.17 -35.43 6.05
CA GLY A 496 -16.94 -35.12 7.46
C GLY A 496 -15.95 -36.08 8.12
N ALA A 497 -15.07 -35.55 8.97
CA ALA A 497 -14.11 -36.31 9.76
C ALA A 497 -14.52 -36.34 11.25
N TRP A 498 -14.22 -37.45 11.92
CA TRP A 498 -14.54 -37.61 13.34
C TRP A 498 -13.83 -36.56 14.19
N GLY A 499 -14.50 -36.07 15.23
CA GLY A 499 -13.93 -35.14 16.18
C GLY A 499 -13.11 -35.86 17.26
N THR A 500 -11.95 -35.29 17.60
CA THR A 500 -11.09 -35.73 18.70
C THR A 500 -11.16 -34.70 19.83
N PRO A 501 -11.49 -35.10 21.07
CA PRO A 501 -11.47 -34.19 22.21
C PRO A 501 -10.02 -33.79 22.56
N VAL A 502 -9.85 -32.54 22.96
CA VAL A 502 -8.56 -31.97 23.42
C VAL A 502 -8.61 -31.53 24.86
#